data_AF-A0A5J4SC00-F1
#
_entry.id   AF-A0A5J4SC00-F1
#
_cell.length_a   1.000
_cell.length_b   1.000
_cell.length_c   1.000
_cell.angle_alpha   90.00
_cell.angle_beta   90.00
_cell.angle_gamma   90.00
#
_symmetry.space_group_name_H-M   'P 1'
#
loop_
_entity.id
_entity.type
_entity.pdbx_description
1 polymer ?
#
loop_
_entity_poly.entity_id
_entity_poly.type
_entity_poly.pdbx_seq_one_letter_code
_entity_poly.pdbx_strand_id
1 'polypeptide(L)'
;MTDLKIIEENDRYTVYEAEFEGTKQRFRRWYNKLTEIQFTDAFAYANGYRSRADMIQRAPGIKETLQESCGGTIPEWIAIINGEFCVKATKGDVNLN
;
A
#
# COMPACT_ATOMS: atom_id res chain seq x y z
N MET A 1 9.42 11.18 -17.19
CA MET A 1 9.42 11.56 -15.76
C MET A 1 8.00 11.42 -15.31
N THR A 2 7.74 10.59 -14.31
CA THR A 2 6.39 10.45 -13.76
C THR A 2 6.10 11.68 -12.93
N ASP A 3 5.17 12.52 -13.37
CA ASP A 3 4.79 13.71 -12.61
C ASP A 3 4.16 13.28 -11.29
N LEU A 4 4.85 13.56 -10.19
CA LEU A 4 4.35 13.34 -8.84
C LEU A 4 3.47 14.53 -8.46
N LYS A 5 2.16 14.29 -8.39
CA LYS A 5 1.20 15.31 -7.96
C LYS A 5 0.96 15.22 -6.46
N ILE A 6 1.17 16.29 -5.72
CA ILE A 6 0.74 16.36 -4.31
C ILE A 6 -0.78 16.47 -4.27
N ILE A 7 -1.45 15.55 -3.58
CA ILE A 7 -2.91 15.53 -3.42
C ILE A 7 -3.36 15.83 -2.00
N GLU A 8 -2.48 15.61 -1.01
CA GLU A 8 -2.72 15.94 0.40
C GLU A 8 -1.39 16.25 1.07
N GLU A 9 -1.36 17.24 1.96
CA GLU A 9 -0.19 17.57 2.77
C GLU A 9 -0.63 18.06 4.15
N ASN A 10 0.01 17.55 5.19
CA ASN A 10 -0.20 17.97 6.57
C ASN A 10 1.11 17.90 7.37
N ASP A 11 1.02 18.15 8.68
CA ASP A 11 2.14 18.16 9.63
C ASP A 11 2.77 16.78 9.89
N ARG A 12 2.12 15.69 9.43
CA ARG A 12 2.59 14.30 9.60
C ARG A 12 3.07 13.63 8.33
N TYR A 13 2.48 13.96 7.18
CA TYR A 13 2.82 13.34 5.90
C TYR A 13 2.38 14.17 4.69
N THR A 14 2.93 13.80 3.53
CA THR A 14 2.49 14.26 2.21
C THR A 14 2.05 13.04 1.38
N VAL A 15 0.88 13.13 0.74
CA VAL A 15 0.39 12.13 -0.21
C VAL A 15 0.62 12.61 -1.64
N TYR A 16 1.27 11.76 -2.42
CA TYR A 16 1.58 11.93 -3.82
C TYR A 16 0.72 10.99 -4.66
N GLU A 17 0.25 11.44 -5.81
CA GLU A 17 -0.35 10.63 -6.87
C GLU A 17 0.65 10.57 -8.04
N ALA A 18 0.82 9.38 -8.61
CA ALA A 18 1.67 9.13 -9.77
C ALA A 18 0.95 8.21 -10.75
N GLU A 19 1.17 8.39 -12.05
CA GLU A 19 0.71 7.44 -13.07
C GLU A 19 1.75 6.34 -13.29
N PHE A 20 1.33 5.09 -13.17
CA PHE A 20 2.19 3.92 -13.39
C PHE A 20 1.38 2.83 -14.07
N GLU A 21 1.88 2.27 -15.17
CA GLU A 21 1.20 1.21 -15.95
C GLU A 21 -0.26 1.55 -16.30
N GLY A 22 -0.54 2.80 -16.66
CA GLY A 22 -1.88 3.27 -17.01
C GLY A 22 -2.86 3.39 -15.82
N THR A 23 -2.34 3.28 -14.59
CA THR A 23 -3.12 3.37 -13.35
C THR A 23 -2.59 4.49 -12.47
N LYS A 24 -3.45 4.99 -11.57
CA LYS A 24 -3.07 6.00 -10.59
C LYS A 24 -2.66 5.34 -9.29
N GLN A 25 -1.42 5.54 -8.90
CA GLN A 25 -0.83 5.04 -7.67
C GLN A 25 -0.70 6.18 -6.68
N ARG A 26 -0.93 5.88 -5.40
CA ARG A 26 -0.83 6.86 -4.32
C ARG A 26 0.23 6.45 -3.33
N PHE A 27 1.10 7.39 -2.99
CA PHE A 27 2.20 7.21 -2.07
C PHE A 27 2.05 8.18 -0.90
N ARG A 28 2.21 7.69 0.31
CA ARG A 28 2.24 8.53 1.52
C ARG A 28 3.66 8.56 2.05
N ARG A 29 4.27 9.74 2.09
CA ARG A 29 5.60 9.96 2.66
C ARG A 29 5.47 10.67 3.99
N TRP A 30 5.91 10.01 5.04
CA TRP A 30 5.96 10.55 6.39
C TRP A 30 7.25 11.36 6.60
N TYR A 31 7.22 12.35 7.51
CA TYR A 31 8.42 13.15 7.84
C TYR A 31 9.58 12.32 8.41
N ASN A 32 9.29 11.16 9.00
CA ASN A 32 10.30 10.21 9.48
C ASN A 32 10.93 9.35 8.34
N LYS A 33 10.71 9.74 7.07
CA LYS A 33 11.19 9.05 5.86
C LYS A 33 10.53 7.70 5.57
N LEU A 34 9.54 7.27 6.36
CA LEU A 34 8.70 6.13 5.99
C LEU A 34 7.92 6.49 4.72
N THR A 35 7.93 5.58 3.75
CA THR A 35 7.09 5.69 2.55
C THR A 35 6.12 4.53 2.54
N GLU A 36 4.88 4.81 2.21
CA GLU A 36 3.84 3.80 2.06
C GLU A 36 3.18 3.97 0.70
N ILE A 37 2.64 2.89 0.16
CA ILE A 37 1.79 2.88 -1.03
C ILE A 37 0.38 2.47 -0.65
N GLN A 38 -0.62 3.10 -1.25
CA GLN A 38 -2.00 2.75 -1.01
C GLN A 38 -2.31 1.40 -1.66
N PHE A 39 -2.80 0.45 -0.87
CA PHE A 39 -3.17 -0.88 -1.34
C PHE A 39 -4.55 -0.83 -1.98
N THR A 40 -4.57 -0.50 -3.27
CA THR A 40 -5.76 -0.37 -4.12
C THR A 40 -5.84 -1.48 -5.17
N ASP A 41 -7.00 -1.67 -5.80
CA ASP A 41 -7.07 -2.61 -6.93
C ASP A 41 -6.23 -2.13 -8.11
N ALA A 42 -6.09 -0.81 -8.30
CA ALA A 42 -5.19 -0.20 -9.27
C ALA A 42 -3.72 -0.64 -9.03
N PHE A 43 -3.27 -0.67 -7.78
CA PHE A 43 -1.97 -1.22 -7.42
C PHE A 43 -1.86 -2.70 -7.77
N ALA A 44 -2.88 -3.51 -7.45
CA ALA A 44 -2.89 -4.93 -7.79
C ALA A 44 -2.81 -5.17 -9.31
N TYR A 45 -3.57 -4.40 -10.10
CA TYR A 45 -3.54 -4.44 -11.57
C TYR A 45 -2.17 -4.11 -12.14
N ALA A 46 -1.53 -3.04 -11.63
CA ALA A 46 -0.18 -2.67 -12.04
C ALA A 46 0.86 -3.75 -11.73
N ASN A 47 0.58 -4.66 -10.79
CA ASN A 47 1.41 -5.80 -10.45
C ASN A 47 0.95 -7.11 -11.12
N GLY A 48 0.03 -7.05 -12.09
CA GLY A 48 -0.41 -8.22 -12.87
C GLY A 48 -1.51 -9.06 -12.22
N TYR A 49 -2.16 -8.57 -11.16
CA TYR A 49 -3.27 -9.24 -10.48
C TYR A 49 -4.62 -8.65 -10.89
N ARG A 50 -5.70 -9.42 -10.69
CA ARG A 50 -7.07 -8.98 -11.06
C ARG A 50 -7.74 -8.11 -9.99
N SER A 51 -7.25 -8.14 -8.77
CA SER A 51 -7.76 -7.37 -7.64
C SER A 51 -6.81 -7.54 -6.45
N ARG A 52 -7.01 -6.76 -5.38
CA ARG A 52 -6.28 -6.98 -4.12
C ARG A 52 -6.50 -8.38 -3.55
N ALA A 53 -7.72 -8.90 -3.68
CA ALA A 53 -8.04 -10.25 -3.21
C ALA A 53 -7.29 -11.32 -4.02
N ASP A 54 -7.22 -11.18 -5.36
CA ASP A 54 -6.44 -12.05 -6.23
C ASP A 54 -4.94 -12.01 -5.87
N MET A 55 -4.42 -10.79 -5.61
CA MET A 55 -3.04 -10.60 -5.19
C MET A 55 -2.73 -11.32 -3.86
N ILE A 56 -3.58 -11.16 -2.84
CA ILE A 56 -3.40 -11.85 -1.55
C ILE A 56 -3.50 -13.38 -1.71
N GLN A 57 -4.40 -13.87 -2.54
CA GLN A 57 -4.55 -15.31 -2.75
C GLN A 57 -3.35 -15.93 -3.49
N ARG A 58 -2.75 -15.19 -4.43
CA ARG A 58 -1.71 -15.70 -5.32
C ARG A 58 -0.28 -15.34 -4.88
N ALA A 59 -0.11 -14.37 -3.98
CA ALA A 59 1.17 -13.99 -3.41
C ALA A 59 1.28 -14.48 -1.95
N PRO A 60 1.80 -15.71 -1.71
CA PRO A 60 1.88 -16.28 -0.37
C PRO A 60 2.63 -15.40 0.62
N GLY A 61 3.73 -14.76 0.20
CA GLY A 61 4.49 -13.86 1.07
C GLY A 61 3.71 -12.61 1.52
N ILE A 62 2.80 -12.08 0.69
CA ILE A 62 1.93 -10.96 1.10
C ILE A 62 0.90 -11.46 2.12
N LYS A 63 0.29 -12.62 1.86
CA LYS A 63 -0.67 -13.21 2.79
C LYS A 63 -0.04 -13.50 4.15
N GLU A 64 1.14 -14.11 4.18
CA GLU A 64 1.90 -14.38 5.41
C GLU A 64 2.23 -13.08 6.13
N THR A 65 2.77 -12.08 5.41
CA THR A 65 3.08 -10.76 5.98
C THR A 65 1.84 -10.08 6.57
N LEU A 66 0.69 -10.17 5.91
CA LEU A 66 -0.59 -9.63 6.42
C LEU A 66 -1.11 -10.40 7.64
N GLN A 67 -0.95 -11.72 7.66
CA GLN A 67 -1.34 -12.55 8.80
C GLN A 67 -0.47 -12.24 10.03
N GLU A 68 0.86 -12.20 9.86
CA GLU A 68 1.82 -11.95 10.93
C GLU A 68 1.79 -10.50 11.41
N SER A 69 1.71 -9.54 10.49
CA SER A 69 1.84 -8.12 10.80
C SER A 69 0.51 -7.44 11.08
N CYS A 70 -0.62 -7.99 10.63
CA CYS A 70 -1.96 -7.37 10.72
C CYS A 70 -3.06 -8.29 11.26
N GLY A 71 -2.73 -9.45 11.82
CA GLY A 71 -3.73 -10.37 12.37
C GLY A 71 -4.73 -10.86 11.32
N GLY A 72 -4.36 -10.83 10.03
CA GLY A 72 -5.23 -11.21 8.91
C GLY A 72 -6.01 -10.06 8.27
N THR A 73 -5.83 -8.82 8.73
CA THR A 73 -6.49 -7.65 8.12
C THR A 73 -5.71 -7.10 6.95
N ILE A 74 -6.44 -6.62 5.94
CA ILE A 74 -5.88 -5.96 4.76
C ILE A 74 -5.71 -4.47 5.08
N PRO A 75 -4.48 -3.94 5.18
CA PRO A 75 -4.25 -2.54 5.45
C PRO A 75 -4.63 -1.69 4.25
N GLU A 76 -5.01 -0.45 4.48
CA GLU A 76 -5.20 0.53 3.41
C GLU A 76 -3.86 0.99 2.81
N TRP A 77 -2.80 0.98 3.62
CA TRP A 77 -1.46 1.43 3.23
C TRP A 77 -0.42 0.36 3.56
N ILE A 78 0.48 0.07 2.61
CA ILE A 78 1.60 -0.86 2.78
C ILE A 78 2.88 -0.03 2.83
N ALA A 79 3.70 -0.20 3.86
CA ALA A 79 5.00 0.45 3.90
C ALA A 79 5.96 -0.16 2.89
N ILE A 80 6.81 0.68 2.33
CA ILE A 80 7.91 0.30 1.47
C ILE A 80 9.18 0.61 2.25
N ILE A 81 9.90 -0.42 2.67
CA ILE A 81 11.17 -0.29 3.39
C ILE A 81 12.25 -0.91 2.52
N ASN A 82 13.26 -0.13 2.13
CA ASN A 82 14.37 -0.59 1.27
C ASN A 82 13.95 -1.22 -0.07
N GLY A 83 12.78 -0.86 -0.61
CA GLY A 83 12.24 -1.47 -1.84
C GLY A 83 11.48 -2.77 -1.62
N GLU A 84 11.37 -3.24 -0.38
CA GLU A 84 10.56 -4.39 0.02
C GLU A 84 9.24 -3.94 0.67
N PHE A 85 8.16 -4.69 0.44
CA PHE A 85 6.85 -4.43 1.02
C PHE A 85 6.83 -4.86 2.50
N CYS A 86 6.66 -3.90 3.41
CA CYS A 86 6.49 -4.13 4.83
C CYS A 86 5.11 -3.64 5.27
N VAL A 87 4.31 -4.50 5.87
CA VAL A 87 3.01 -4.09 6.40
C VAL A 87 3.18 -3.70 7.87
N LYS A 88 2.65 -2.55 8.27
CA LYS A 88 2.59 -2.15 9.67
C LYS A 88 1.13 -2.06 10.11
N ALA A 89 0.69 -2.94 11.01
CA ALA A 89 -0.62 -2.78 11.63
C ALA A 89 -0.68 -1.48 12.42
N THR A 90 -1.77 -0.74 12.24
CA THR A 90 -2.18 0.31 13.15
C THR A 90 -3.43 -0.13 13.90
N LYS A 91 -3.48 0.22 15.19
CA LYS A 91 -4.55 -0.15 16.11
C LYS A 91 -5.87 0.49 15.66
N GLY A 92 -6.74 -0.27 15.00
CA GLY A 92 -8.04 0.21 14.51
C GLY A 92 -8.69 -0.60 13.39
N ASP A 93 -7.99 -1.56 12.77
CA ASP A 93 -8.50 -2.22 11.56
C ASP A 93 -9.56 -3.31 11.86
N VAL A 94 -10.65 -3.27 11.09
CA VAL A 94 -11.90 -4.05 11.29
C VAL A 94 -11.75 -5.50 10.81
N ASN A 95 -12.30 -6.43 11.60
CA ASN A 95 -12.32 -7.87 11.33
C ASN A 95 -13.04 -8.21 10.02
N LEU A 96 -12.39 -9.02 9.18
CA LEU A 96 -13.01 -9.76 8.09
C LEU A 96 -13.56 -11.08 8.66
N ASN A 97 -14.69 -11.02 9.36
CA ASN A 97 -15.54 -12.18 9.62
C ASN A 97 -16.65 -12.26 8.57
#